data_AF-A0A535X0X4-F1
#
_entry.id   AF-A0A535X0X4-F1
#
_cell.length_a   1.000
_cell.length_b   1.000
_cell.length_c   1.000
_cell.angle_alpha   90.00
_cell.angle_beta   90.00
_cell.angle_gamma   90.00
#
_symmetry.space_group_name_H-M   'P 1'
#
loop_
_entity.id
_entity.type
_entity.pdbx_description
1 polymer ?
#
loop_
_entity_poly.entity_id
_entity_poly.type
_entity_poly.pdbx_seq_one_letter_code
_entity_poly.pdbx_strand_id
1 'polypeptide(L)'
;MAVATAAVREARNGEEFIARAREELAIPVEIADGDQEARFGFRGAVHGLPLEHGIVLDVGGGSLQLIHFRNRRLHRSWSLPLGALRLSDRFLRSDPPAKSEMRGLKEHVYAALERAGVTALLADERLVGTGGTIRNLAKVDRRLRGEYPITRLHGYAIDRRRLDDVGSILAGSAAADRGRVPGLNSDRADSIVGGALVVQAVMDRLLAPHLTVAGYGLREGVALGSAPAATDESAAVEQVQRAAVGALGRQFGAYDAERAKRRTAFAHSLLARLVPGLSAEAALAARVAADVLDIGASIDHYRRHAHSARIVADANLDGYSHRTLALVAAAVYAVGEREASVKTYAPLLGATDQPIVEQIAAGVGLADALVRYGGADQDLISVERSNSHVLLATPILDSWPLEAPTRRAERAFGVRIGLDDRVRVA
;
A
#
# COMPACT_ATOMS: atom_id res chain seq x y z
N MET A 1 -7.23 -16.62 19.15
CA MET A 1 -5.95 -17.36 19.23
C MET A 1 -4.87 -16.40 19.67
N ALA A 2 -4.11 -16.72 20.73
CA ALA A 2 -2.92 -15.97 21.13
C ALA A 2 -1.68 -16.82 20.82
N VAL A 3 -0.60 -16.16 20.37
CA VAL A 3 0.63 -16.84 19.94
C VAL A 3 1.84 -16.22 20.64
N ALA A 4 2.72 -17.05 21.16
CA ALA A 4 4.03 -16.70 21.69
C ALA A 4 5.13 -17.15 20.72
N THR A 5 6.25 -16.42 20.67
CA THR A 5 7.32 -16.63 19.67
C THR A 5 8.67 -16.93 20.34
N ALA A 6 9.77 -16.71 19.62
CA ALA A 6 11.15 -17.03 19.99
C ALA A 6 11.52 -16.77 21.46
N ALA A 7 11.17 -15.60 22.02
CA ALA A 7 11.55 -15.26 23.38
C ALA A 7 10.98 -16.24 24.44
N VAL A 8 9.73 -16.69 24.27
CA VAL A 8 9.11 -17.66 25.18
C VAL A 8 9.60 -19.08 24.85
N ARG A 9 9.77 -19.40 23.56
CA ARG A 9 10.27 -20.71 23.09
C ARG A 9 11.69 -21.02 23.56
N GLU A 10 12.55 -20.01 23.65
CA GLU A 10 13.97 -20.16 24.05
C GLU A 10 14.17 -20.01 25.57
N ALA A 11 13.21 -19.43 26.28
CA ALA A 11 13.31 -19.23 27.72
C ALA A 11 13.22 -20.56 28.47
N ARG A 12 14.13 -20.78 29.42
CA ARG A 12 14.13 -21.99 30.28
C ARG A 12 12.83 -22.15 31.07
N ASN A 13 12.16 -21.05 31.40
CA ASN A 13 10.89 -20.99 32.12
C ASN A 13 9.70 -20.60 31.21
N GLY A 14 9.82 -20.80 29.90
CA GLY A 14 8.78 -20.43 28.94
C GLY A 14 7.44 -21.15 29.20
N GLU A 15 7.48 -22.46 29.49
CA GLU A 15 6.26 -23.24 29.79
C GLU A 15 5.56 -22.78 31.07
N GLU A 16 6.33 -22.43 32.11
CA GLU A 16 5.79 -21.88 33.35
C GLU A 16 5.08 -20.55 33.10
N PHE A 17 5.67 -19.67 32.29
CA PHE A 17 5.05 -18.41 31.89
C PHE A 17 3.72 -18.62 31.16
N ILE A 18 3.66 -19.60 30.24
CA ILE A 18 2.43 -19.93 29.50
C ILE A 18 1.36 -20.55 30.41
N ALA A 19 1.74 -21.45 31.31
CA ALA A 19 0.83 -22.06 32.27
C ALA A 19 0.16 -20.98 33.14
N ARG A 20 0.96 -20.06 33.69
CA ARG A 20 0.47 -18.92 34.46
C ARG A 20 -0.44 -17.99 33.65
N ALA A 21 -0.05 -17.65 32.41
CA ALA A 21 -0.89 -16.81 31.55
C ALA A 21 -2.25 -17.46 31.26
N ARG A 22 -2.28 -18.79 31.09
CA ARG A 22 -3.52 -19.55 30.88
C ARG A 22 -4.40 -19.56 32.13
N GLU A 23 -3.81 -19.75 33.31
CA GLU A 23 -4.53 -19.74 34.59
C GLU A 23 -5.09 -18.36 34.94
N GLU A 24 -4.27 -17.31 34.80
CA GLU A 24 -4.64 -15.95 35.23
C GLU A 24 -5.56 -15.23 34.23
N LEU A 25 -5.41 -15.48 32.92
CA LEU A 25 -6.12 -14.73 31.86
C LEU A 25 -7.18 -15.54 31.12
N ALA A 26 -7.24 -16.87 31.31
CA ALA A 26 -8.09 -17.79 30.54
C ALA A 26 -7.90 -17.70 29.01
N ILE A 27 -6.74 -17.21 28.55
CA ILE A 27 -6.39 -17.12 27.12
C ILE A 27 -5.53 -18.33 26.75
N PRO A 28 -5.95 -19.18 25.80
CA PRO A 28 -5.07 -20.22 25.28
C PRO A 28 -3.96 -19.58 24.44
N VAL A 29 -2.72 -19.75 24.89
CA VAL A 29 -1.52 -19.27 24.19
C VAL A 29 -0.79 -20.47 23.58
N GLU A 30 -0.59 -20.43 22.27
CA GLU A 30 0.21 -21.40 21.53
C GLU A 30 1.64 -20.88 21.35
N ILE A 31 2.65 -21.71 21.60
CA ILE A 31 4.04 -21.36 21.27
C ILE A 31 4.23 -21.70 19.79
N ALA A 32 4.32 -20.69 18.94
CA ALA A 32 4.63 -20.90 17.53
C ALA A 32 6.06 -21.42 17.37
N ASP A 33 6.21 -22.47 16.57
CA ASP A 33 7.52 -22.86 16.06
C ASP A 33 8.04 -21.82 15.05
N GLY A 34 9.30 -21.99 14.61
CA GLY A 34 9.93 -21.05 13.69
C GLY A 34 9.25 -20.99 12.31
N ASP A 35 8.68 -22.10 11.84
CA ASP A 35 8.02 -22.19 10.54
C ASP A 35 6.63 -21.55 10.59
N GLN A 36 5.87 -21.77 11.67
CA GLN A 36 4.61 -21.09 11.95
C GLN A 36 4.81 -19.58 12.07
N GLU A 37 5.83 -19.14 12.82
CA GLU A 37 6.20 -17.73 12.96
C GLU A 37 6.53 -17.10 11.61
N ALA A 38 7.31 -17.80 10.77
CA ALA A 38 7.61 -17.37 9.41
C ALA A 38 6.35 -17.30 8.52
N ARG A 39 5.48 -18.32 8.55
CA ARG A 39 4.23 -18.34 7.77
C ARG A 39 3.28 -17.21 8.16
N PHE A 40 3.09 -16.96 9.45
CA PHE A 40 2.25 -15.85 9.92
C PHE A 40 2.89 -14.50 9.58
N GLY A 41 4.19 -14.34 9.84
CA GLY A 41 4.92 -13.12 9.47
C GLY A 41 4.79 -12.80 7.98
N PHE A 42 5.00 -13.81 7.13
CA PHE A 42 4.82 -13.73 5.68
C PHE A 42 3.39 -13.33 5.29
N ARG A 43 2.40 -14.09 5.76
CA ARG A 43 0.99 -13.87 5.42
C ARG A 43 0.54 -12.47 5.79
N GLY A 44 0.86 -12.02 7.01
CA GLY A 44 0.53 -10.67 7.46
C GLY A 44 1.24 -9.59 6.64
N ALA A 45 2.55 -9.72 6.42
CA ALA A 45 3.33 -8.71 5.73
C ALA A 45 2.92 -8.53 4.25
N VAL A 46 2.55 -9.60 3.56
CA VAL A 46 2.31 -9.61 2.11
C VAL A 46 0.84 -9.43 1.73
N HIS A 47 -0.10 -9.80 2.61
CA HIS A 47 -1.54 -9.80 2.30
C HIS A 47 -2.01 -8.50 1.64
N GLY A 48 -1.75 -7.35 2.27
CA GLY A 48 -2.21 -6.03 1.82
C GLY A 48 -1.32 -5.33 0.79
N LEU A 49 -0.24 -5.95 0.31
CA LEU A 49 0.69 -5.32 -0.64
C LEU A 49 0.41 -5.75 -2.09
N PRO A 50 0.55 -4.82 -3.07
CA PRO A 50 0.32 -5.06 -4.49
C PRO A 50 1.50 -5.76 -5.17
N LEU A 51 1.94 -6.89 -4.62
CA LEU A 51 3.11 -7.60 -5.11
C LEU A 51 2.92 -9.11 -5.05
N GLU A 52 3.57 -9.79 -5.99
CA GLU A 52 3.48 -11.23 -6.16
C GLU A 52 4.72 -11.97 -5.64
N HIS A 53 5.84 -11.26 -5.55
CA HIS A 53 7.14 -11.89 -5.30
C HIS A 53 8.12 -10.99 -4.56
N GLY A 54 9.01 -11.62 -3.80
CA GLY A 54 10.01 -10.87 -3.05
C GLY A 54 10.63 -11.60 -1.88
N ILE A 55 11.21 -10.80 -1.00
CA ILE A 55 11.71 -11.22 0.29
C ILE A 55 11.08 -10.35 1.37
N VAL A 56 10.47 -10.97 2.38
CA VAL A 56 10.06 -10.30 3.62
C VAL A 56 11.24 -10.30 4.58
N LEU A 57 11.55 -9.15 5.15
CA LEU A 57 12.54 -8.89 6.17
C LEU A 57 11.83 -8.50 7.47
N ASP A 58 12.09 -9.24 8.54
CA ASP A 58 11.76 -8.80 9.91
C ASP A 58 13.06 -8.69 10.71
N VAL A 59 13.24 -7.56 11.39
CA VAL A 59 14.40 -7.30 12.25
C VAL A 59 13.91 -7.13 13.67
N GLY A 60 13.96 -8.24 14.41
CA GLY A 60 13.73 -8.30 15.84
C GLY A 60 14.93 -7.82 16.66
N GLY A 61 14.83 -7.96 17.98
CA GLY A 61 15.92 -7.62 18.90
C GLY A 61 17.06 -8.64 18.86
N GLY A 62 16.73 -9.93 18.90
CA GLY A 62 17.70 -11.02 18.97
C GLY A 62 18.04 -11.67 17.63
N SER A 63 17.11 -11.64 16.68
CA SER A 63 17.25 -12.30 15.38
C SER A 63 16.70 -11.43 14.25
N LEU A 64 17.06 -11.81 13.03
CA LEU A 64 16.42 -11.36 11.80
C LEU A 64 15.82 -12.58 11.08
N GLN A 65 14.70 -12.34 10.40
CA GLN A 65 14.02 -13.31 9.57
C GLN A 65 14.01 -12.79 8.14
N LEU A 66 14.34 -13.67 7.20
CA LEU A 66 14.16 -13.44 5.77
C LEU A 66 13.23 -14.52 5.23
N ILE A 67 12.25 -14.13 4.42
CA ILE A 67 11.28 -15.06 3.84
C ILE A 67 11.17 -14.76 2.35
N HIS A 68 11.76 -15.64 1.54
CA HIS A 68 11.62 -15.59 0.08
C HIS A 68 10.28 -16.21 -0.33
N PHE A 69 9.56 -15.52 -1.21
CA PHE A 69 8.27 -15.96 -1.71
C PHE A 69 8.09 -15.63 -3.18
N ARG A 70 7.32 -16.47 -3.88
CA ARG A 70 6.95 -16.28 -5.29
C ARG A 70 5.48 -16.68 -5.47
N ASN A 71 4.74 -15.94 -6.30
CA ASN A 71 3.30 -16.14 -6.50
C ASN A 71 2.56 -16.12 -5.16
N ARG A 72 3.00 -15.23 -4.25
CA ARG A 72 2.53 -15.09 -2.87
C ARG A 72 2.48 -16.41 -2.09
N ARG A 73 3.40 -17.33 -2.41
CA ARG A 73 3.65 -18.56 -1.67
C ARG A 73 5.06 -18.53 -1.09
N LEU A 74 5.17 -18.89 0.19
CA LEU A 74 6.44 -19.01 0.88
C LEU A 74 7.28 -20.09 0.19
N HIS A 75 8.51 -19.75 -0.20
CA HIS A 75 9.42 -20.65 -0.89
C HIS A 75 10.59 -21.08 0.01
N ARG A 76 11.18 -20.15 0.75
CA ARG A 76 12.27 -20.42 1.69
C ARG A 76 12.29 -19.38 2.80
N SER A 77 12.66 -19.78 4.01
CA SER A 77 12.89 -18.87 5.13
C SER A 77 14.30 -19.05 5.69
N TRP A 78 14.83 -17.97 6.27
CA TRP A 78 16.05 -17.97 7.07
C TRP A 78 15.75 -17.27 8.39
N SER A 79 16.25 -17.82 9.49
CA SER A 79 16.31 -17.14 10.78
C SER A 79 17.77 -17.08 11.22
N LEU A 80 18.31 -15.88 11.37
CA LEU A 80 19.72 -15.65 11.67
C LEU A 80 19.85 -14.82 12.95
N PRO A 81 20.90 -15.02 13.76
CA PRO A 81 21.15 -14.26 14.99
C PRO A 81 21.72 -12.86 14.67
N LEU A 82 20.99 -12.08 13.86
CA LEU A 82 21.36 -10.76 13.33
C LEU A 82 20.36 -9.67 13.79
N GLY A 83 19.78 -9.82 14.98
CA GLY A 83 18.82 -8.86 15.53
C GLY A 83 19.47 -7.53 15.91
N ALA A 84 18.66 -6.47 15.92
CA ALA A 84 19.10 -5.09 16.13
C ALA A 84 19.79 -4.89 17.48
N LEU A 85 19.19 -5.33 18.59
CA LEU A 85 19.77 -5.21 19.94
C LEU A 85 21.06 -6.03 20.05
N ARG A 86 21.01 -7.30 19.64
CA ARG A 86 22.17 -8.21 19.67
C ARG A 86 23.39 -7.63 18.96
N LEU A 87 23.19 -7.04 17.78
CA LEU A 87 24.29 -6.50 16.99
C LEU A 87 24.72 -5.12 17.45
N SER A 88 23.80 -4.28 17.96
CA SER A 88 24.18 -3.05 18.68
C SER A 88 25.14 -3.37 19.83
N ASP A 89 24.74 -4.25 20.76
CA ASP A 89 25.54 -4.58 21.96
C ASP A 89 26.92 -5.15 21.61
N ARG A 90 26.99 -5.93 20.52
CA ARG A 90 28.22 -6.61 20.11
C ARG A 90 29.22 -5.67 19.43
N PHE A 91 28.74 -4.74 18.61
CA PHE A 91 29.59 -3.96 17.70
C PHE A 91 29.68 -2.46 18.04
N LEU A 92 28.61 -1.85 18.55
CA LEU A 92 28.51 -0.40 18.75
C LEU A 92 28.85 -0.04 20.20
N ARG A 93 30.14 0.09 20.51
CA ARG A 93 30.60 0.36 21.89
C ARG A 93 30.72 1.85 22.19
N SER A 94 30.85 2.67 21.15
CA SER A 94 30.94 4.12 21.26
C SER A 94 29.57 4.78 21.11
N ASP A 95 29.37 5.96 21.73
CA ASP A 95 28.16 6.77 21.56
C ASP A 95 28.50 8.25 21.31
N PRO A 96 28.28 8.78 20.09
CA PRO A 96 27.80 8.08 18.89
C PRO A 96 28.79 7.00 18.38
N PRO A 97 28.30 5.97 17.65
CA PRO A 97 29.14 4.86 17.20
C PRO A 97 30.22 5.30 16.21
N ALA A 98 31.41 4.72 16.35
CA ALA A 98 32.54 5.00 15.47
C ALA A 98 32.32 4.41 14.07
N LYS A 99 32.89 5.05 13.05
CA LYS A 99 32.77 4.58 11.65
C LYS A 99 33.25 3.14 11.45
N SER A 100 34.31 2.74 12.16
CA SER A 100 34.83 1.36 12.13
C SER A 100 33.87 0.34 12.73
N GLU A 101 33.17 0.69 13.82
CA GLU A 101 32.16 -0.15 14.47
C GLU A 101 30.97 -0.39 13.54
N MET A 102 30.46 0.70 12.94
CA MET A 102 29.35 0.62 11.98
C MET A 102 29.71 -0.23 10.76
N ARG A 103 30.94 -0.06 10.23
CA ARG A 103 31.45 -0.87 9.12
C ARG A 103 31.54 -2.35 9.51
N GLY A 104 32.12 -2.66 10.67
CA GLY A 104 32.25 -4.03 11.16
C GLY A 104 30.91 -4.73 11.35
N LEU A 105 29.88 -4.02 11.83
CA LEU A 105 28.52 -4.56 11.92
C LEU A 105 27.96 -4.88 10.53
N LYS A 106 28.05 -3.96 9.56
CA LYS A 106 27.56 -4.19 8.20
C LYS A 106 28.27 -5.36 7.51
N GLU A 107 29.60 -5.42 7.60
CA GLU A 107 30.42 -6.51 7.06
C GLU A 107 30.02 -7.86 7.68
N HIS A 108 29.78 -7.90 8.99
CA HIS A 108 29.31 -9.11 9.67
C HIS A 108 27.95 -9.60 9.16
N VAL A 109 26.99 -8.69 9.00
CA VAL A 109 25.65 -9.01 8.46
C VAL A 109 25.77 -9.51 7.03
N TYR A 110 26.52 -8.81 6.18
CA TYR A 110 26.72 -9.19 4.79
C TYR A 110 27.31 -10.60 4.66
N ALA A 111 28.42 -10.88 5.38
CA ALA A 111 29.08 -12.18 5.36
C ALA A 111 28.21 -13.30 5.96
N ALA A 112 27.36 -13.00 6.95
CA ALA A 112 26.42 -13.97 7.49
C ALA A 112 25.31 -14.35 6.50
N LEU A 113 24.78 -13.37 5.77
CA LEU A 113 23.79 -13.60 4.71
C LEU A 113 24.39 -14.37 3.52
N GLU A 114 25.62 -14.04 3.13
CA GLU A 114 26.35 -14.77 2.10
C GLU A 114 26.56 -16.23 2.47
N ARG A 115 27.05 -16.52 3.68
CA ARG A 115 27.20 -17.90 4.18
C ARG A 115 25.87 -18.66 4.27
N ALA A 116 24.78 -17.96 4.55
CA ALA A 116 23.43 -18.54 4.57
C ALA A 116 22.84 -18.79 3.16
N GLY A 117 23.55 -18.40 2.10
CA GLY A 117 23.10 -18.56 0.71
C GLY A 117 21.96 -17.63 0.31
N VAL A 118 21.80 -16.49 1.01
CA VAL A 118 20.83 -15.46 0.63
C VAL A 118 21.37 -14.72 -0.59
N THR A 119 20.67 -14.73 -1.73
CA THR A 119 21.12 -14.13 -2.99
C THR A 119 20.46 -12.79 -3.28
N ALA A 120 20.95 -12.07 -4.30
CA ALA A 120 20.31 -10.84 -4.78
C ALA A 120 18.87 -11.09 -5.25
N LEU A 121 18.03 -10.04 -5.18
CA LEU A 121 16.67 -10.07 -5.70
C LEU A 121 16.68 -10.25 -7.22
N LEU A 122 15.69 -11.00 -7.72
CA LEU A 122 15.36 -11.01 -9.13
C LEU A 122 14.69 -9.69 -9.54
N ALA A 123 14.68 -9.38 -10.84
CA ALA A 123 14.19 -8.09 -11.35
C ALA A 123 12.72 -7.77 -10.97
N ASP A 124 11.90 -8.81 -10.86
CA ASP A 124 10.49 -8.77 -10.51
C ASP A 124 10.22 -8.96 -9.00
N GLU A 125 11.26 -9.13 -8.19
CA GLU A 125 11.16 -9.25 -6.73
C GLU A 125 11.28 -7.88 -6.04
N ARG A 126 10.70 -7.80 -4.85
CA ARG A 126 10.77 -6.62 -3.99
C ARG A 126 11.20 -7.00 -2.58
N LEU A 127 11.93 -6.10 -1.92
CA LEU A 127 12.20 -6.22 -0.48
C LEU A 127 11.05 -5.58 0.30
N VAL A 128 10.44 -6.36 1.17
CA VAL A 128 9.38 -5.93 2.08
C VAL A 128 9.91 -5.98 3.50
N GLY A 129 9.80 -4.92 4.29
CA GLY A 129 10.21 -4.90 5.68
C GLY A 129 9.02 -4.81 6.63
N THR A 130 8.99 -5.63 7.67
CA THR A 130 8.00 -5.55 8.77
C THR A 130 8.70 -5.39 10.13
N GLY A 131 7.91 -5.18 11.19
CA GLY A 131 8.41 -5.10 12.55
C GLY A 131 8.66 -3.67 13.07
N GLY A 132 9.15 -3.59 14.31
CA GLY A 132 9.35 -2.32 15.01
C GLY A 132 10.44 -1.45 14.38
N THR A 133 11.57 -2.06 14.04
CA THR A 133 12.73 -1.40 13.41
C THR A 133 12.33 -0.73 12.11
N ILE A 134 11.74 -1.48 11.18
CA ILE A 134 11.34 -0.98 9.86
C ILE A 134 10.34 0.18 9.99
N ARG A 135 9.33 0.04 10.85
CA ARG A 135 8.32 1.10 11.05
C ARG A 135 8.91 2.38 11.62
N ASN A 136 9.91 2.31 12.50
CA ASN A 136 10.55 3.51 13.04
C ASN A 136 11.42 4.19 11.98
N LEU A 137 12.21 3.44 11.21
CA LEU A 137 12.99 3.99 10.10
C LEU A 137 12.08 4.68 9.07
N ALA A 138 10.94 4.07 8.75
CA ALA A 138 9.94 4.64 7.85
C ALA A 138 9.31 5.94 8.39
N LYS A 139 9.00 5.99 9.70
CA LYS A 139 8.45 7.19 10.32
C LYS A 139 9.46 8.34 10.32
N VAL A 140 10.72 8.07 10.62
CA VAL A 140 11.80 9.06 10.56
C VAL A 140 11.96 9.55 9.12
N ASP A 141 12.07 8.63 8.15
CA ASP A 141 12.18 8.98 6.73
C ASP A 141 11.03 9.89 6.28
N ARG A 142 9.80 9.51 6.63
CA ARG A 142 8.61 10.27 6.26
C ARG A 142 8.59 11.66 6.89
N ARG A 143 9.04 11.81 8.15
CA ARG A 143 9.15 13.12 8.80
C ARG A 143 10.21 14.00 8.12
N LEU A 144 11.34 13.43 7.72
CA LEU A 144 12.38 14.14 6.97
C LEU A 144 11.94 14.50 5.55
N ARG A 145 11.07 13.69 4.93
CA ARG A 145 10.49 13.96 3.61
C ARG A 145 9.52 15.16 3.62
N GLY A 146 8.93 15.46 4.77
CA GLY A 146 7.89 16.47 4.91
C GLY A 146 6.51 15.93 4.53
N GLU A 147 5.76 16.71 3.75
CA GLU A 147 4.41 16.33 3.33
C GLU A 147 4.42 15.09 2.43
N TYR A 148 3.50 14.17 2.73
CA TYR A 148 3.32 12.95 1.97
C TYR A 148 1.82 12.62 1.94
N PRO A 149 1.20 12.48 0.76
CA PRO A 149 -0.25 12.57 0.59
C PRO A 149 -1.01 11.35 1.10
N ILE A 150 -0.33 10.20 1.24
CA ILE A 150 -0.93 8.96 1.73
C ILE A 150 -0.55 8.75 3.20
N THR A 151 -1.53 8.66 4.09
CA THR A 151 -1.24 8.74 5.52
C THR A 151 -0.79 7.43 6.15
N ARG A 152 -1.12 6.29 5.56
CA ARG A 152 -0.70 4.97 6.05
C ARG A 152 0.80 4.69 5.82
N LEU A 153 1.38 3.85 6.66
CA LEU A 153 2.75 3.34 6.50
C LEU A 153 2.80 2.05 5.68
N HIS A 154 1.73 1.26 5.67
CA HIS A 154 1.66 0.01 4.91
C HIS A 154 1.70 0.32 3.40
N GLY A 155 2.73 -0.17 2.71
CA GLY A 155 3.00 0.16 1.31
C GLY A 155 3.93 1.37 1.10
N TYR A 156 4.41 2.02 2.18
CA TYR A 156 5.38 3.10 2.07
C TYR A 156 6.73 2.57 1.56
N ALA A 157 7.30 3.19 0.54
CA ALA A 157 8.59 2.80 -0.01
C ALA A 157 9.69 3.80 0.42
N ILE A 158 10.79 3.27 0.92
CA ILE A 158 12.00 4.01 1.26
C ILE A 158 13.08 3.65 0.24
N ASP A 159 13.61 4.66 -0.45
CA ASP A 159 14.74 4.46 -1.36
C ASP A 159 16.01 4.21 -0.56
N ARG A 160 16.94 3.44 -1.14
CA ARG A 160 18.22 3.12 -0.50
C ARG A 160 18.94 4.35 0.05
N ARG A 161 19.07 5.39 -0.78
CA ARG A 161 19.73 6.66 -0.39
C ARG A 161 19.06 7.31 0.82
N ARG A 162 17.73 7.35 0.85
CA ARG A 162 16.98 7.91 1.97
C ARG A 162 17.17 7.10 3.25
N LEU A 163 17.23 5.78 3.14
CA LEU A 163 17.55 4.92 4.28
C LEU A 163 18.98 5.14 4.78
N ASP A 164 19.94 5.38 3.88
CA ASP A 164 21.31 5.76 4.23
C ASP A 164 21.36 7.12 4.96
N ASP A 165 20.58 8.11 4.52
CA ASP A 165 20.43 9.41 5.19
C ASP A 165 19.84 9.25 6.59
N VAL A 166 18.74 8.49 6.73
CA VAL A 166 18.12 8.19 8.03
C VAL A 166 19.12 7.50 8.96
N GLY A 167 19.85 6.50 8.47
CA GLY A 167 20.86 5.80 9.26
C GLY A 167 21.99 6.73 9.70
N SER A 168 22.42 7.65 8.84
CA SER A 168 23.47 8.63 9.15
C SER A 168 23.03 9.64 10.20
N ILE A 169 21.78 10.13 10.13
CA ILE A 169 21.21 11.03 11.14
C ILE A 169 21.15 10.34 12.51
N LEU A 170 20.64 9.10 12.54
CA LEU A 170 20.50 8.33 13.77
C LEU A 170 21.86 7.98 14.38
N ALA A 171 22.83 7.59 13.56
CA ALA A 171 24.19 7.25 14.00
C ALA A 171 25.04 8.48 14.33
N GLY A 172 24.66 9.68 13.87
CA GLY A 172 25.36 10.93 14.17
C GLY A 172 25.00 11.55 15.52
N SER A 173 23.99 11.02 16.22
CA SER A 173 23.48 11.56 17.49
C SER A 173 23.75 10.60 18.65
N ALA A 174 24.03 11.15 19.84
CA ALA A 174 24.17 10.37 21.06
C ALA A 174 22.83 9.70 21.43
N ALA A 175 22.85 8.55 22.10
CA ALA A 175 21.65 7.78 22.45
C ALA A 175 20.61 8.62 23.20
N ALA A 176 21.07 9.47 24.13
CA ALA A 176 20.23 10.37 24.90
C ALA A 176 19.46 11.39 24.02
N ASP A 177 20.03 11.82 22.89
CA ASP A 177 19.42 12.78 21.98
C ASP A 177 18.63 12.11 20.85
N ARG A 178 18.91 10.83 20.54
CA ARG A 178 18.21 10.09 19.47
C ARG A 178 16.70 10.05 19.68
N GLY A 179 16.24 9.92 20.93
CA GLY A 179 14.81 9.94 21.26
C GLY A 179 14.06 11.21 20.82
N ARG A 180 14.78 12.30 20.49
CA ARG A 180 14.23 13.57 20.00
C ARG A 180 14.11 13.62 18.47
N VAL A 181 14.66 12.64 17.75
CA VAL A 181 14.58 12.59 16.28
C VAL A 181 13.11 12.43 15.85
N PRO A 182 12.55 13.36 15.04
CA PRO A 182 11.15 13.31 14.66
C PRO A 182 10.76 11.97 14.02
N GLY A 183 9.74 11.32 14.58
CA GLY A 183 9.21 10.04 14.09
C GLY A 183 9.79 8.80 14.75
N LEU A 184 10.89 8.92 15.50
CA LEU A 184 11.44 7.82 16.29
C LEU A 184 10.65 7.66 17.60
N ASN A 185 10.29 6.43 17.97
CA ASN A 185 9.87 6.12 19.33
C ASN A 185 11.10 6.08 20.24
N SER A 186 11.08 6.83 21.36
CA SER A 186 12.15 6.88 22.36
C SER A 186 12.58 5.50 22.86
N ASP A 187 11.66 4.55 22.99
CA ASP A 187 11.94 3.18 23.45
C ASP A 187 12.83 2.39 22.47
N ARG A 188 13.06 2.93 21.27
CA ARG A 188 13.91 2.34 20.23
C ARG A 188 15.26 3.02 20.08
N ALA A 189 15.55 4.08 20.83
CA ALA A 189 16.77 4.88 20.70
C ALA A 189 18.05 4.04 20.77
N ASP A 190 18.08 3.01 21.63
CA ASP A 190 19.27 2.18 21.88
C ASP A 190 19.54 1.15 20.77
N SER A 191 18.49 0.68 20.09
CA SER A 191 18.58 -0.39 19.09
C SER A 191 18.46 0.08 17.65
N ILE A 192 17.93 1.30 17.42
CA ILE A 192 17.58 1.74 16.06
C ILE A 192 18.80 1.90 15.15
N VAL A 193 19.97 2.28 15.69
CA VAL A 193 21.19 2.43 14.88
C VAL A 193 21.67 1.05 14.38
N GLY A 194 21.79 0.07 15.26
CA GLY A 194 22.10 -1.31 14.86
C GLY A 194 21.08 -1.85 13.87
N GLY A 195 19.79 -1.62 14.13
CA GLY A 195 18.70 -1.97 13.22
C GLY A 195 18.83 -1.32 11.83
N ALA A 196 19.14 -0.02 11.74
CA ALA A 196 19.35 0.67 10.47
C ALA A 196 20.52 0.06 9.69
N LEU A 197 21.64 -0.21 10.37
CA LEU A 197 22.82 -0.80 9.76
C LEU A 197 22.56 -2.24 9.26
N VAL A 198 21.77 -3.03 10.00
CA VAL A 198 21.31 -4.36 9.55
C VAL A 198 20.49 -4.24 8.28
N VAL A 199 19.47 -3.36 8.25
CA VAL A 199 18.60 -3.19 7.08
C VAL A 199 19.41 -2.72 5.86
N GLN A 200 20.35 -1.80 6.05
CA GLN A 200 21.28 -1.36 5.01
C GLN A 200 22.13 -2.54 4.50
N ALA A 201 22.77 -3.31 5.37
CA ALA A 201 23.57 -4.46 4.93
C ALA A 201 22.71 -5.54 4.21
N VAL A 202 21.46 -5.76 4.63
CA VAL A 202 20.51 -6.63 3.92
C VAL A 202 20.20 -6.08 2.53
N MET A 203 19.87 -4.79 2.41
CA MET A 203 19.62 -4.15 1.12
C MET A 203 20.85 -4.22 0.20
N ASP A 204 22.07 -4.11 0.75
CA ASP A 204 23.32 -4.27 -0.02
C ASP A 204 23.46 -5.70 -0.54
N ARG A 205 23.25 -6.70 0.32
CA ARG A 205 23.35 -8.12 -0.07
C ARG A 205 22.31 -8.51 -1.11
N LEU A 206 21.12 -7.93 -1.01
CA LEU A 206 19.98 -8.19 -1.88
C LEU A 206 19.99 -7.34 -3.16
N LEU A 207 20.89 -6.36 -3.28
CA LEU A 207 20.86 -5.31 -4.31
C LEU A 207 19.48 -4.63 -4.41
N ALA A 208 18.82 -4.45 -3.27
CA ALA A 208 17.47 -3.92 -3.21
C ALA A 208 17.49 -2.38 -3.36
N PRO A 209 16.89 -1.80 -4.42
CA PRO A 209 16.88 -0.35 -4.60
C PRO A 209 15.94 0.37 -3.62
N HIS A 210 14.90 -0.34 -3.16
CA HIS A 210 13.85 0.20 -2.29
C HIS A 210 13.45 -0.84 -1.24
N LEU A 211 13.01 -0.35 -0.09
CA LEU A 211 12.37 -1.14 0.96
C LEU A 211 10.89 -0.75 1.05
N THR A 212 9.99 -1.71 0.82
CA THR A 212 8.54 -1.51 1.01
C THR A 212 8.15 -1.86 2.43
N VAL A 213 7.52 -0.95 3.15
CA VAL A 213 7.12 -1.12 4.54
C VAL A 213 5.81 -1.91 4.60
N ALA A 214 5.83 -3.08 5.21
CA ALA A 214 4.63 -3.76 5.66
C ALA A 214 4.24 -3.22 7.04
N GLY A 215 3.11 -2.51 7.09
CA GLY A 215 2.51 -2.09 8.37
C GLY A 215 1.92 -3.24 9.19
N TYR A 216 1.74 -4.39 8.56
CA TYR A 216 1.21 -5.63 9.13
C TYR A 216 2.36 -6.61 9.36
N GLY A 217 2.16 -7.54 10.29
CA GLY A 217 3.12 -8.59 10.59
C GLY A 217 2.45 -9.81 11.18
N LEU A 218 3.11 -10.46 12.14
CA LEU A 218 2.66 -11.73 12.70
C LEU A 218 1.22 -11.71 13.23
N ARG A 219 0.81 -10.63 13.91
CA ARG A 219 -0.54 -10.50 14.48
C ARG A 219 -1.61 -10.56 13.39
N GLU A 220 -1.42 -9.82 12.30
CA GLU A 220 -2.35 -9.83 11.17
C GLU A 220 -2.31 -11.19 10.45
N GLY A 221 -1.13 -11.81 10.34
CA GLY A 221 -0.98 -13.16 9.80
C GLY A 221 -1.75 -14.22 10.58
N VAL A 222 -1.72 -14.14 11.91
CA VAL A 222 -2.50 -15.00 12.81
C VAL A 222 -4.01 -14.81 12.61
N ALA A 223 -4.45 -13.55 12.51
CA ALA A 223 -5.86 -13.22 12.25
C ALA A 223 -6.33 -13.76 10.89
N LEU A 224 -5.53 -13.55 9.83
CA LEU A 224 -5.79 -14.09 8.48
C LEU A 224 -5.73 -15.61 8.44
N GLY A 225 -4.90 -16.25 9.27
CA GLY A 225 -4.81 -17.70 9.41
C GLY A 225 -6.06 -18.33 10.05
N SER A 226 -6.79 -17.55 10.85
CA SER A 226 -7.97 -18.03 11.59
C SER A 226 -9.30 -17.86 10.83
N ALA A 227 -9.28 -17.22 9.65
CA ALA A 227 -10.50 -16.93 8.89
C ALA A 227 -11.03 -18.17 8.14
N PRO A 228 -12.35 -18.39 8.03
CA PRO A 228 -12.93 -19.57 7.34
C PRO A 228 -12.56 -19.70 5.85
N ALA A 229 -12.22 -18.58 5.21
CA ALA A 229 -11.76 -18.52 3.81
C ALA A 229 -10.24 -18.66 3.64
N ALA A 230 -9.50 -19.01 4.72
CA ALA A 230 -8.03 -19.04 4.76
C ALA A 230 -7.38 -20.25 4.07
N THR A 231 -8.10 -20.94 3.19
CA THR A 231 -7.63 -22.16 2.51
C THR A 231 -6.58 -21.87 1.43
N ASP A 232 -6.49 -20.64 0.93
CA ASP A 232 -5.44 -20.26 -0.02
C ASP A 232 -4.46 -19.29 0.67
N GLU A 233 -3.22 -19.74 0.85
CA GLU A 233 -2.14 -18.93 1.45
C GLU A 233 -1.81 -17.67 0.61
N SER A 234 -2.40 -17.59 -0.59
CA SER A 234 -2.11 -16.63 -1.63
C SER A 234 -3.42 -16.04 -2.19
N ALA A 235 -4.20 -15.33 -1.36
CA ALA A 235 -5.25 -14.48 -1.91
C ALA A 235 -4.62 -13.58 -2.98
N ALA A 236 -5.10 -13.71 -4.23
CA ALA A 236 -4.62 -12.92 -5.34
C ALA A 236 -4.78 -11.43 -5.03
N VAL A 237 -3.85 -10.60 -5.49
CA VAL A 237 -3.88 -9.15 -5.22
C VAL A 237 -5.24 -8.55 -5.60
N GLU A 238 -5.83 -8.99 -6.71
CA GLU A 238 -7.15 -8.55 -7.16
C GLU A 238 -8.29 -8.88 -6.17
N GLN A 239 -8.22 -10.03 -5.49
CA GLN A 239 -9.22 -10.39 -4.49
C GLN A 239 -9.13 -9.47 -3.27
N VAL A 240 -7.91 -9.17 -2.81
CA VAL A 240 -7.66 -8.23 -1.70
C VAL A 240 -8.15 -6.83 -2.07
N GLN A 241 -7.83 -6.36 -3.28
CA GLN A 241 -8.29 -5.08 -3.82
C GLN A 241 -9.82 -4.96 -3.84
N ARG A 242 -10.52 -5.95 -4.39
CA ARG A 242 -11.99 -5.97 -4.43
C ARG A 242 -12.60 -5.98 -3.04
N ALA A 243 -12.05 -6.79 -2.13
CA ALA A 243 -12.52 -6.85 -0.74
C ALA A 243 -12.33 -5.50 -0.02
N ALA A 244 -11.18 -4.84 -0.22
CA ALA A 244 -10.86 -3.55 0.39
C ALA A 244 -11.80 -2.43 -0.09
N VAL A 245 -12.03 -2.30 -1.40
CA VAL A 245 -12.94 -1.28 -1.95
C VAL A 245 -14.38 -1.52 -1.49
N GLY A 246 -14.87 -2.77 -1.57
CA GLY A 246 -16.21 -3.09 -1.09
C GLY A 246 -16.38 -2.88 0.41
N ALA A 247 -15.36 -3.19 1.21
CA ALA A 247 -15.37 -2.92 2.65
C ALA A 247 -15.38 -1.42 2.96
N LEU A 248 -14.62 -0.62 2.22
CA LEU A 248 -14.62 0.84 2.36
C LEU A 248 -16.00 1.41 2.02
N GLY A 249 -16.58 1.04 0.87
CA GLY A 249 -17.90 1.53 0.45
C GLY A 249 -18.98 1.30 1.50
N ARG A 250 -19.03 0.09 2.09
CA ARG A 250 -20.02 -0.28 3.13
C ARG A 250 -19.94 0.54 4.42
N GLN A 251 -18.87 1.31 4.65
CA GLN A 251 -18.77 2.19 5.81
C GLN A 251 -19.58 3.48 5.65
N PHE A 252 -20.03 3.81 4.43
CA PHE A 252 -20.62 5.10 4.10
C PHE A 252 -22.06 4.95 3.60
N GLY A 253 -23.01 5.64 4.24
CA GLY A 253 -24.43 5.53 3.91
C GLY A 253 -24.83 6.02 2.51
N ALA A 254 -24.04 6.91 1.90
CA ALA A 254 -24.28 7.38 0.54
C ALA A 254 -23.77 6.40 -0.55
N TYR A 255 -23.04 5.35 -0.15
CA TYR A 255 -22.52 4.34 -1.06
C TYR A 255 -23.65 3.43 -1.56
N ASP A 256 -23.76 3.32 -2.89
CA ASP A 256 -24.70 2.45 -3.57
C ASP A 256 -23.87 1.51 -4.46
N ALA A 257 -23.82 0.23 -4.09
CA ALA A 257 -22.98 -0.77 -4.73
C ALA A 257 -23.36 -0.98 -6.20
N GLU A 258 -24.66 -0.96 -6.54
CA GLU A 258 -25.11 -1.14 -7.91
C GLU A 258 -24.78 0.10 -8.75
N ARG A 259 -25.01 1.31 -8.22
CA ARG A 259 -24.58 2.54 -8.91
C ARG A 259 -23.07 2.59 -9.13
N ALA A 260 -22.28 2.22 -8.12
CA ALA A 260 -20.83 2.16 -8.21
C ALA A 260 -20.36 1.16 -9.27
N LYS A 261 -20.88 -0.08 -9.25
CA LYS A 261 -20.59 -1.13 -10.23
C LYS A 261 -20.81 -0.66 -11.67
N ARG A 262 -21.94 0.01 -11.92
CA ARG A 262 -22.31 0.53 -13.24
C ARG A 262 -21.40 1.66 -13.70
N ARG A 263 -21.16 2.63 -12.84
CA ARG A 263 -20.25 3.75 -13.13
C ARG A 263 -18.84 3.23 -13.43
N THR A 264 -18.37 2.23 -12.68
CA THR A 264 -17.08 1.58 -12.91
C THR A 264 -17.02 0.87 -14.26
N ALA A 265 -18.04 0.09 -14.63
CA ALA A 265 -18.12 -0.56 -15.92
C ALA A 265 -18.12 0.45 -17.08
N PHE A 266 -18.88 1.54 -16.93
CA PHE A 266 -18.95 2.60 -17.91
C PHE A 266 -17.62 3.34 -18.08
N ALA A 267 -17.04 3.81 -16.98
CA ALA A 267 -15.75 4.51 -16.99
C ALA A 267 -14.66 3.64 -17.62
N HIS A 268 -14.65 2.33 -17.33
CA HIS A 268 -13.73 1.39 -17.95
C HIS A 268 -13.93 1.29 -19.47
N SER A 269 -15.17 1.07 -19.91
CA SER A 269 -15.56 0.95 -21.33
C SER A 269 -15.22 2.20 -22.14
N LEU A 270 -15.46 3.38 -21.55
CA LEU A 270 -15.15 4.68 -22.13
C LEU A 270 -13.64 4.88 -22.25
N LEU A 271 -12.89 4.76 -21.14
CA LEU A 271 -11.45 5.01 -21.13
C LEU A 271 -10.68 4.03 -22.01
N ALA A 272 -11.08 2.76 -22.07
CA ALA A 272 -10.45 1.77 -22.96
C ALA A 272 -10.55 2.16 -24.44
N ARG A 273 -11.64 2.81 -24.84
CA ARG A 273 -11.85 3.27 -26.23
C ARG A 273 -11.21 4.61 -26.50
N LEU A 274 -11.23 5.54 -25.54
CA LEU A 274 -10.71 6.90 -25.72
C LEU A 274 -9.20 6.99 -25.59
N VAL A 275 -8.63 6.19 -24.67
CA VAL A 275 -7.21 6.21 -24.32
C VAL A 275 -6.63 4.79 -24.48
N PRO A 276 -6.43 4.31 -25.72
CA PRO A 276 -5.94 2.94 -25.98
C PRO A 276 -4.54 2.65 -25.41
N GLY A 277 -3.80 3.66 -24.96
CA GLY A 277 -2.50 3.54 -24.30
C GLY A 277 -2.53 3.72 -22.77
N LEU A 278 -3.70 3.72 -22.14
CA LEU A 278 -3.81 3.89 -20.69
C LEU A 278 -3.11 2.72 -19.97
N SER A 279 -2.16 3.04 -19.09
CA SER A 279 -1.42 2.01 -18.35
C SER A 279 -2.34 1.17 -17.46
N ALA A 280 -1.95 -0.06 -17.14
CA ALA A 280 -2.71 -0.92 -16.25
C ALA A 280 -2.95 -0.29 -14.86
N GLU A 281 -1.97 0.46 -14.34
CA GLU A 281 -2.11 1.21 -13.09
C GLU A 281 -3.16 2.32 -13.20
N ALA A 282 -3.12 3.11 -14.27
CA ALA A 282 -4.08 4.19 -14.48
C ALA A 282 -5.50 3.65 -14.73
N ALA A 283 -5.64 2.54 -15.46
CA ALA A 283 -6.91 1.85 -15.65
C ALA A 283 -7.46 1.29 -14.32
N LEU A 284 -6.60 0.73 -13.47
CA LEU A 284 -6.98 0.31 -12.12
C LEU A 284 -7.43 1.51 -11.27
N ALA A 285 -6.67 2.60 -11.28
CA ALA A 285 -7.02 3.82 -10.55
C ALA A 285 -8.37 4.39 -11.01
N ALA A 286 -8.65 4.37 -12.32
CA ALA A 286 -9.94 4.81 -12.86
C ALA A 286 -11.11 3.96 -12.36
N ARG A 287 -10.96 2.63 -12.32
CA ARG A 287 -12.00 1.74 -11.79
C ARG A 287 -12.29 2.02 -10.32
N VAL A 288 -11.25 2.18 -9.50
CA VAL A 288 -11.43 2.47 -8.07
C VAL A 288 -12.00 3.87 -7.87
N ALA A 289 -11.54 4.88 -8.61
CA ALA A 289 -12.06 6.24 -8.55
C ALA A 289 -13.55 6.29 -8.90
N ALA A 290 -13.97 5.53 -9.91
CA ALA A 290 -15.37 5.35 -10.24
C ALA A 290 -16.12 4.65 -9.10
N ASP A 291 -15.62 3.58 -8.50
CA ASP A 291 -16.34 2.87 -7.43
C ASP A 291 -16.61 3.79 -6.23
N VAL A 292 -15.56 4.46 -5.74
CA VAL A 292 -15.58 5.22 -4.48
C VAL A 292 -16.00 6.68 -4.64
N LEU A 293 -16.38 7.15 -5.83
CA LEU A 293 -16.63 8.57 -6.13
C LEU A 293 -17.60 9.24 -5.13
N ASP A 294 -18.60 8.50 -4.66
CA ASP A 294 -19.72 9.03 -3.87
C ASP A 294 -19.59 8.86 -2.35
N ILE A 295 -18.58 8.17 -1.84
CA ILE A 295 -18.52 7.84 -0.41
C ILE A 295 -18.51 9.10 0.47
N GLY A 296 -17.87 10.18 -0.02
CA GLY A 296 -17.79 11.49 0.63
C GLY A 296 -19.11 12.25 0.68
N ALA A 297 -20.14 11.85 -0.08
CA ALA A 297 -21.48 12.46 0.02
C ALA A 297 -22.16 12.17 1.37
N SER A 298 -21.65 11.19 2.12
CA SER A 298 -22.07 10.95 3.51
C SER A 298 -21.61 12.05 4.48
N ILE A 299 -20.65 12.90 4.06
CA ILE A 299 -20.12 14.01 4.85
C ILE A 299 -20.74 15.32 4.37
N ASP A 300 -20.58 15.63 3.08
CA ASP A 300 -21.18 16.81 2.45
C ASP A 300 -21.46 16.50 0.97
N HIS A 301 -22.68 16.79 0.54
CA HIS A 301 -23.12 16.57 -0.83
C HIS A 301 -22.37 17.44 -1.84
N TYR A 302 -22.12 18.72 -1.51
CA TYR A 302 -21.54 19.68 -2.45
C TYR A 302 -20.04 19.46 -2.65
N ARG A 303 -19.32 19.11 -1.57
CA ARG A 303 -17.88 18.81 -1.62
C ARG A 303 -17.58 17.30 -1.63
N ARG A 304 -18.55 16.47 -2.04
CA ARG A 304 -18.43 15.00 -1.98
C ARG A 304 -17.14 14.46 -2.60
N HIS A 305 -16.70 15.01 -3.73
CA HIS A 305 -15.48 14.56 -4.42
C HIS A 305 -14.22 14.87 -3.61
N ALA A 306 -14.15 16.06 -2.99
CA ALA A 306 -13.05 16.42 -2.13
C ALA A 306 -12.98 15.51 -0.88
N HIS A 307 -14.14 15.19 -0.30
CA HIS A 307 -14.23 14.26 0.83
C HIS A 307 -13.87 12.83 0.42
N SER A 308 -14.38 12.31 -0.71
CA SER A 308 -14.03 10.99 -1.23
C SER A 308 -12.52 10.87 -1.49
N ALA A 309 -11.89 11.89 -2.08
CA ALA A 309 -10.45 11.92 -2.31
C ALA A 309 -9.66 11.85 -1.00
N ARG A 310 -10.08 12.62 0.02
CA ARG A 310 -9.45 12.60 1.34
C ARG A 310 -9.62 11.25 2.03
N ILE A 311 -10.81 10.66 1.97
CA ILE A 311 -11.07 9.32 2.52
C ILE A 311 -10.17 8.29 1.85
N VAL A 312 -10.04 8.30 0.52
CA VAL A 312 -9.13 7.37 -0.21
C VAL A 312 -7.67 7.53 0.24
N ALA A 313 -7.21 8.77 0.43
CA ALA A 313 -5.84 9.05 0.86
C ALA A 313 -5.54 8.58 2.30
N ASP A 314 -6.59 8.47 3.14
CA ASP A 314 -6.50 8.07 4.55
C ASP A 314 -6.93 6.63 4.83
N ALA A 315 -7.66 5.99 3.92
CA ALA A 315 -8.22 4.65 4.11
C ALA A 315 -7.16 3.54 4.02
N ASN A 316 -7.42 2.45 4.72
CA ASN A 316 -6.69 1.19 4.57
C ASN A 316 -7.18 0.44 3.32
N LEU A 317 -6.81 0.96 2.15
CA LEU A 317 -7.06 0.31 0.87
C LEU A 317 -5.93 -0.68 0.55
N ASP A 318 -6.07 -1.88 1.10
CA ASP A 318 -5.15 -2.99 0.89
C ASP A 318 -5.16 -3.49 -0.56
N GLY A 319 -4.00 -3.98 -1.01
CA GLY A 319 -3.78 -4.43 -2.39
C GLY A 319 -3.45 -3.29 -3.36
N TYR A 320 -3.33 -2.05 -2.90
CA TYR A 320 -2.96 -0.89 -3.74
C TYR A 320 -1.61 -0.30 -3.34
N SER A 321 -0.85 0.19 -4.32
CA SER A 321 0.37 0.96 -4.05
C SER A 321 0.00 2.38 -3.60
N HIS A 322 0.91 3.06 -2.90
CA HIS A 322 0.71 4.47 -2.55
C HIS A 322 0.52 5.35 -3.80
N ARG A 323 1.27 5.10 -4.87
CA ARG A 323 1.13 5.83 -6.13
C ARG A 323 -0.24 5.63 -6.77
N THR A 324 -0.74 4.40 -6.77
CA THR A 324 -2.08 4.09 -7.27
C THR A 324 -3.15 4.81 -6.44
N LEU A 325 -3.04 4.81 -5.11
CA LEU A 325 -3.97 5.56 -4.25
C LEU A 325 -3.90 7.07 -4.48
N ALA A 326 -2.71 7.62 -4.74
CA ALA A 326 -2.56 9.01 -5.11
C ALA A 326 -3.24 9.34 -6.45
N LEU A 327 -3.12 8.46 -7.46
CA LEU A 327 -3.86 8.61 -8.73
C LEU A 327 -5.37 8.59 -8.50
N VAL A 328 -5.88 7.66 -7.69
CA VAL A 328 -7.31 7.58 -7.35
C VAL A 328 -7.77 8.86 -6.67
N ALA A 329 -7.10 9.27 -5.59
CA ALA A 329 -7.47 10.46 -4.83
C ALA A 329 -7.40 11.73 -5.69
N ALA A 330 -6.35 11.90 -6.50
CA ALA A 330 -6.21 13.03 -7.41
C ALA A 330 -7.32 13.06 -8.46
N ALA A 331 -7.65 11.92 -9.07
CA ALA A 331 -8.70 11.82 -10.07
C ALA A 331 -10.08 12.09 -9.45
N VAL A 332 -10.40 11.48 -8.31
CA VAL A 332 -11.65 11.70 -7.58
C VAL A 332 -11.80 13.18 -7.22
N TYR A 333 -10.77 13.81 -6.66
CA TYR A 333 -10.78 15.23 -6.36
C TYR A 333 -11.05 16.07 -7.62
N ALA A 334 -10.31 15.78 -8.69
CA ALA A 334 -10.40 16.51 -9.94
C ALA A 334 -11.80 16.44 -10.59
N VAL A 335 -12.60 15.38 -10.40
CA VAL A 335 -13.97 15.30 -10.92
C VAL A 335 -14.81 16.52 -10.49
N GLY A 336 -14.64 17.00 -9.25
CA GLY A 336 -15.36 18.16 -8.71
C GLY A 336 -14.78 19.52 -9.09
N GLU A 337 -13.57 19.55 -9.65
CA GLU A 337 -12.83 20.78 -9.91
C GLU A 337 -12.80 21.13 -11.41
N ARG A 338 -12.51 22.39 -11.72
CA ARG A 338 -12.32 22.85 -13.11
C ARG A 338 -11.04 22.29 -13.74
N GLU A 339 -9.98 22.18 -12.95
CA GLU A 339 -8.66 21.70 -13.36
C GLU A 339 -8.12 20.71 -12.32
N ALA A 340 -7.45 19.66 -12.79
CA ALA A 340 -6.76 18.74 -11.89
C ALA A 340 -5.47 19.40 -11.36
N SER A 341 -5.00 18.99 -10.18
CA SER A 341 -3.67 19.34 -9.71
C SER A 341 -3.03 18.16 -9.02
N VAL A 342 -1.93 17.68 -9.59
CA VAL A 342 -1.13 16.58 -9.00
C VAL A 342 -0.15 17.07 -7.93
N LYS A 343 0.05 18.38 -7.77
CA LYS A 343 1.05 18.95 -6.85
C LYS A 343 0.80 18.55 -5.40
N THR A 344 -0.45 18.50 -4.97
CA THR A 344 -0.86 18.06 -3.62
C THR A 344 -0.51 16.60 -3.35
N TYR A 345 -0.28 15.82 -4.41
CA TYR A 345 0.06 14.40 -4.35
C TYR A 345 1.55 14.12 -4.66
N ALA A 346 2.37 15.16 -4.74
CA ALA A 346 3.82 14.99 -4.74
C ALA A 346 4.27 14.35 -3.41
N PRO A 347 5.35 13.55 -3.41
CA PRO A 347 6.20 13.19 -4.54
C PRO A 347 5.73 11.94 -5.29
N LEU A 348 4.54 11.42 -5.01
CA LEU A 348 4.04 10.20 -5.65
C LEU A 348 3.60 10.44 -7.09
N LEU A 349 3.05 11.62 -7.36
CA LEU A 349 2.68 12.08 -8.70
C LEU A 349 3.54 13.27 -9.12
N GLY A 350 3.81 13.36 -10.43
CA GLY A 350 4.56 14.44 -11.05
C GLY A 350 3.83 15.03 -12.26
N ALA A 351 4.46 15.99 -12.94
CA ALA A 351 3.86 16.68 -14.10
C ALA A 351 3.42 15.73 -15.23
N THR A 352 4.11 14.60 -15.41
CA THR A 352 3.74 13.56 -16.39
C THR A 352 2.43 12.85 -16.06
N ASP A 353 2.00 12.89 -14.79
CA ASP A 353 0.76 12.26 -14.33
C ASP A 353 -0.45 13.18 -14.49
N GLN A 354 -0.23 14.48 -14.70
CA GLN A 354 -1.29 15.47 -14.83
C GLN A 354 -2.28 15.12 -15.96
N PRO A 355 -1.86 14.79 -17.20
CA PRO A 355 -2.79 14.39 -18.26
C PRO A 355 -3.54 13.09 -17.92
N ILE A 356 -2.90 12.16 -17.22
CA ILE A 356 -3.52 10.89 -16.82
C ILE A 356 -4.65 11.16 -15.82
N VAL A 357 -4.40 11.99 -14.81
CA VAL A 357 -5.42 12.38 -13.81
C VAL A 357 -6.58 13.12 -14.48
N GLU A 358 -6.31 14.02 -15.42
CA GLU A 358 -7.35 14.73 -16.18
C GLU A 358 -8.22 13.78 -17.02
N GLN A 359 -7.59 12.83 -17.71
CA GLN A 359 -8.29 11.80 -18.49
C GLN A 359 -9.17 10.91 -17.60
N ILE A 360 -8.64 10.42 -16.48
CA ILE A 360 -9.41 9.62 -15.53
C ILE A 360 -10.59 10.44 -14.98
N ALA A 361 -10.35 11.66 -14.50
CA ALA A 361 -11.38 12.52 -13.93
C ALA A 361 -12.48 12.86 -14.96
N ALA A 362 -12.11 13.15 -16.20
CA ALA A 362 -13.07 13.43 -17.26
C ALA A 362 -13.90 12.18 -17.62
N GLY A 363 -13.28 11.01 -17.74
CA GLY A 363 -13.96 9.75 -18.02
C GLY A 363 -14.90 9.31 -16.89
N VAL A 364 -14.43 9.38 -15.65
CA VAL A 364 -15.21 9.06 -14.44
C VAL A 364 -16.35 10.05 -14.24
N GLY A 365 -16.11 11.35 -14.45
CA GLY A 365 -17.14 12.38 -14.32
C GLY A 365 -18.25 12.24 -15.38
N LEU A 366 -17.89 11.93 -16.62
CA LEU A 366 -18.88 11.64 -17.66
C LEU A 366 -19.68 10.37 -17.35
N ALA A 367 -19.01 9.32 -16.88
CA ALA A 367 -19.68 8.09 -16.42
C ALA A 367 -20.66 8.35 -15.27
N ASP A 368 -20.29 9.17 -14.27
CA ASP A 368 -21.17 9.52 -13.16
C ASP A 368 -22.41 10.28 -13.64
N ALA A 369 -22.24 11.25 -14.52
CA ALA A 369 -23.34 12.04 -15.07
C ALA A 369 -24.32 11.16 -15.87
N LEU A 370 -23.80 10.25 -16.70
CA LEU A 370 -24.63 9.32 -17.48
C LEU A 370 -25.36 8.31 -16.60
N VAL A 371 -24.74 7.81 -15.54
CA VAL A 371 -25.39 6.88 -14.60
C VAL A 371 -26.47 7.57 -13.75
N ARG A 372 -26.33 8.88 -13.47
CA ARG A 372 -27.28 9.65 -12.66
C ARG A 372 -28.45 10.21 -13.45
N TYR A 373 -28.20 10.65 -14.68
CA TYR A 373 -29.15 11.40 -15.50
C TYR A 373 -29.56 10.64 -16.77
N GLY A 374 -28.91 9.53 -17.09
CA GLY A 374 -29.37 8.57 -18.09
C GLY A 374 -30.61 7.81 -17.58
N GLY A 375 -31.41 7.34 -18.53
CA GLY A 375 -32.58 6.50 -18.30
C GLY A 375 -32.24 5.20 -17.58
N ALA A 376 -33.28 4.57 -17.03
CA ALA A 376 -33.17 3.49 -16.04
C ALA A 376 -32.48 2.20 -16.53
N ASP A 377 -32.24 2.04 -17.84
CA ASP A 377 -31.77 0.78 -18.42
C ASP A 377 -30.38 0.93 -19.06
N GLN A 378 -29.36 0.38 -18.40
CA GLN A 378 -27.95 0.59 -18.77
C GLN A 378 -27.42 -0.39 -19.81
N ASP A 379 -28.16 -1.46 -20.12
CA ASP A 379 -27.79 -2.42 -21.16
C ASP A 379 -27.90 -1.81 -22.57
N LEU A 380 -28.45 -0.60 -22.66
CA LEU A 380 -28.69 0.15 -23.89
C LEU A 380 -27.56 1.13 -24.24
N ILE A 381 -26.48 1.21 -23.44
CA ILE A 381 -25.41 2.18 -23.68
C ILE A 381 -24.22 1.60 -24.46
N SER A 382 -24.10 2.01 -25.73
CA SER A 382 -22.95 1.67 -26.59
C SER A 382 -22.01 2.85 -26.80
N VAL A 383 -20.72 2.55 -26.94
CA VAL A 383 -19.67 3.53 -27.24
C VAL A 383 -19.05 3.16 -28.58
N GLU A 384 -19.28 3.99 -29.59
CA GLU A 384 -18.68 3.85 -30.91
C GLU A 384 -17.66 4.96 -31.14
N ARG A 385 -16.44 4.60 -31.56
CA ARG A 385 -15.37 5.57 -31.86
C ARG A 385 -15.10 5.57 -33.36
N SER A 386 -15.18 6.74 -33.97
CA SER A 386 -14.79 6.99 -35.36
C SER A 386 -13.84 8.19 -35.43
N ASN A 387 -12.56 7.95 -35.75
CA ASN A 387 -11.51 8.97 -35.84
C ASN A 387 -11.49 9.92 -34.62
N SER A 388 -12.00 11.14 -34.80
CA SER A 388 -12.10 12.23 -33.82
C SER A 388 -13.46 12.36 -33.14
N HIS A 389 -14.37 11.41 -33.34
CA HIS A 389 -15.74 11.42 -32.82
C HIS A 389 -16.04 10.17 -32.02
N VAL A 390 -16.78 10.34 -30.94
CA VAL A 390 -17.25 9.27 -30.07
C VAL A 390 -18.75 9.44 -29.94
N LEU A 391 -19.51 8.42 -30.33
CA LEU A 391 -20.95 8.38 -30.16
C LEU A 391 -21.27 7.58 -28.90
N LEU A 392 -22.04 8.19 -28.00
CA LEU A 392 -22.60 7.54 -26.83
C LEU A 392 -24.10 7.39 -27.08
N ALA A 393 -24.52 6.18 -27.44
CA ALA A 393 -25.95 5.88 -27.58
C ALA A 393 -26.48 5.61 -26.18
N THR A 394 -27.42 6.41 -25.65
CA THR A 394 -27.95 6.21 -24.30
C THR A 394 -29.35 6.80 -24.21
N PRO A 395 -30.30 6.15 -23.51
CA PRO A 395 -31.57 6.79 -23.21
C PRO A 395 -31.30 8.00 -22.32
N ILE A 396 -31.43 9.21 -22.85
CA ILE A 396 -31.20 10.46 -22.09
C ILE A 396 -32.56 11.04 -21.72
N LEU A 397 -32.78 11.25 -20.43
CA LEU A 397 -34.00 11.92 -19.94
C LEU A 397 -33.89 13.45 -20.09
N ASP A 398 -32.69 13.99 -19.85
CA ASP A 398 -32.35 15.41 -20.03
C ASP A 398 -30.86 15.55 -20.37
N SER A 399 -30.55 16.30 -21.44
CA SER A 399 -29.19 16.50 -21.93
C SER A 399 -28.45 17.65 -21.23
N TRP A 400 -29.17 18.55 -20.55
CA TRP A 400 -28.57 19.72 -19.90
C TRP A 400 -27.52 19.36 -18.82
N PRO A 401 -27.76 18.38 -17.91
CA PRO A 401 -26.76 17.98 -16.92
C PRO A 401 -25.49 17.35 -17.51
N LEU A 402 -25.53 16.94 -18.80
CA LEU A 402 -24.44 16.25 -19.48
C LEU A 402 -23.49 17.21 -20.20
N GLU A 403 -23.88 18.46 -20.45
CA GLU A 403 -23.07 19.38 -21.25
C GLU A 403 -21.67 19.64 -20.67
N ALA A 404 -21.58 19.98 -19.38
CA ALA A 404 -20.32 20.32 -18.74
C ALA A 404 -19.36 19.11 -18.63
N PRO A 405 -19.81 17.92 -18.17
CA PRO A 405 -19.01 16.70 -18.23
C PRO A 405 -18.56 16.34 -19.65
N THR A 406 -19.45 16.48 -20.64
CA THR A 406 -19.14 16.19 -22.05
C THR A 406 -18.05 17.12 -22.57
N ARG A 407 -18.21 18.45 -22.43
CA ARG A 407 -17.19 19.44 -22.85
C ARG A 407 -15.85 19.20 -22.17
N ARG A 408 -15.85 18.75 -20.91
CA ARG A 408 -14.61 18.40 -20.20
C ARG A 408 -13.93 17.18 -20.81
N ALA A 409 -14.70 16.13 -21.09
CA ALA A 409 -14.20 14.93 -21.76
C ALA A 409 -13.67 15.24 -23.16
N GLU A 410 -14.36 16.05 -23.95
CA GLU A 410 -13.88 16.46 -25.28
C GLU A 410 -12.50 17.14 -25.22
N ARG A 411 -12.30 18.05 -24.26
CA ARG A 411 -10.99 18.70 -24.04
C ARG A 411 -9.92 17.71 -23.58
N ALA A 412 -10.23 16.85 -22.61
CA ALA A 412 -9.26 15.92 -22.04
C ALA A 412 -8.81 14.83 -23.02
N PHE A 413 -9.69 14.43 -23.94
CA PHE A 413 -9.43 13.34 -24.90
C PHE A 413 -9.11 13.84 -26.32
N GLY A 414 -9.34 15.12 -26.62
CA GLY A 414 -9.13 15.67 -27.97
C GLY A 414 -10.09 15.09 -29.01
N VAL A 415 -11.32 14.77 -28.61
CA VAL A 415 -12.37 14.19 -29.46
C VAL A 415 -13.66 14.97 -29.30
N ARG A 416 -14.56 14.89 -30.29
CA ARG A 416 -15.96 15.33 -30.13
C ARG A 416 -16.81 14.19 -29.61
N ILE A 417 -17.72 14.47 -28.68
CA ILE A 417 -18.60 13.47 -28.10
C ILE A 417 -20.04 13.80 -28.50
N GLY A 418 -20.62 12.93 -29.32
CA GLY A 418 -22.04 12.97 -29.67
C GLY A 418 -22.85 12.11 -28.70
N LEU A 419 -24.02 12.59 -28.30
CA LEU A 419 -25.01 11.84 -27.54
C LEU A 419 -26.14 11.46 -28.49
N ASP A 420 -26.46 10.16 -28.61
CA ASP A 420 -27.57 9.66 -29.44
C ASP A 420 -28.69 9.11 -28.54
N ASP A 421 -29.87 9.71 -28.64
CA ASP A 421 -31.08 9.38 -27.88
C ASP A 421 -31.94 8.31 -28.58
N ARG A 422 -31.54 7.82 -29.77
CA ARG A 422 -32.32 6.90 -30.60
C ARG A 422 -32.49 5.49 -30.02
N VAL A 423 -31.94 5.20 -28.85
CA VAL A 423 -32.24 3.96 -28.14
C VAL A 423 -33.61 4.09 -27.46
N ARG A 424 -34.68 4.00 -28.27
CA ARG A 424 -36.04 3.91 -27.76
C ARG A 424 -36.19 2.57 -27.06
N VAL A 425 -36.39 2.61 -25.75
CA VAL A 425 -36.90 1.49 -24.96
C VAL A 425 -38.23 1.08 -25.61
N ALA A 426 -38.27 -0.14 -26.15
CA ALA A 426 -39.48 -0.75 -26.70
C ALA A 426 -40.38 -1.27 -25.58
#